data_AF-A0A933UGR5-F1
#
_entry.id   AF-A0A933UGR5-F1
#
_cell.length_a   1.000
_cell.length_b   1.000
_cell.length_c   1.000
_cell.angle_alpha   90.00
_cell.angle_beta   90.00
_cell.angle_gamma   90.00
#
_symmetry.space_group_name_H-M   'P 1'
#
loop_
_entity.id
_entity.type
_entity.pdbx_description
1 polymer ?
#
loop_
_entity_poly.entity_id
_entity_poly.type
_entity_poly.pdbx_seq_one_letter_code
_entity_poly.pdbx_strand_id
1 'polypeptide(L)'
;MHAQLGPDDVNSEWAETAIASPDCRPEAMRSYLNTRFGKKRVSFDPSDPEANKLAVSQGYTVVHGSMMSAGAWKNARSAQAILPAGQVTPSARTWTGEGNPEAVAFDNWIPESQWTEGMRAIADCARRVAYKVLSRTITVKFCATPHHLGKASYGPGGELIFNKLRLGAEWFKRGVREEVFQLLIHELAHEFSSDHLSSDYHEALCRIGARMFTLARQGEF
;
A
#
# COMPACT_ATOMS: atom_id res chain seq x y z
N MET A 1 29.37 -20.68 -20.00
CA MET A 1 29.25 -21.38 -18.71
C MET A 1 27.97 -21.03 -17.95
N HIS A 2 27.62 -19.77 -17.68
CA HIS A 2 26.38 -19.49 -16.92
C HIS A 2 25.08 -20.00 -17.58
N ALA A 3 25.06 -20.16 -18.92
CA ALA A 3 23.93 -20.75 -19.65
C ALA A 3 23.75 -22.26 -19.43
N GLN A 4 24.67 -22.93 -18.74
CA GLN A 4 24.62 -24.35 -18.41
C GLN A 4 24.25 -24.61 -16.94
N LEU A 5 23.98 -23.56 -16.15
CA LEU A 5 23.50 -23.71 -14.77
C LEU A 5 22.12 -24.36 -14.77
N GLY A 6 22.05 -25.60 -14.29
CA GLY A 6 20.80 -26.30 -14.07
C GLY A 6 20.13 -25.93 -12.74
N PRO A 7 18.87 -26.31 -12.53
CA PRO A 7 18.17 -26.17 -11.26
C PRO A 7 18.87 -26.86 -10.08
N ASP A 8 19.56 -27.98 -10.34
CA ASP A 8 20.27 -28.73 -9.29
C ASP A 8 21.59 -28.06 -8.88
N ASP A 9 22.15 -27.23 -9.77
CA ASP A 9 23.44 -26.57 -9.55
C ASP A 9 23.33 -25.29 -8.71
N VAL A 10 22.20 -24.58 -8.78
CA VAL A 10 22.08 -23.22 -8.19
C VAL A 10 22.12 -23.19 -6.66
N ASN A 11 21.92 -24.33 -6.00
CA ASN A 11 22.02 -24.45 -4.55
C ASN A 11 23.35 -25.06 -4.08
N SER A 12 24.27 -25.34 -5.01
CA SER A 12 25.60 -25.85 -4.68
C SER A 12 26.52 -24.77 -4.11
N GLU A 13 27.47 -25.19 -3.28
CA GLU A 13 28.46 -24.31 -2.66
C GLU A 13 29.35 -23.59 -3.69
N TRP A 14 29.70 -24.28 -4.78
CA TRP A 14 30.50 -23.69 -5.85
C TRP A 14 29.74 -22.59 -6.59
N ALA A 15 28.43 -22.77 -6.81
CA ALA A 15 27.61 -21.77 -7.46
C ALA A 15 27.47 -20.51 -6.58
N GLU A 16 27.20 -20.69 -5.28
CA GLU A 16 27.15 -19.60 -4.28
C GLU A 16 28.48 -18.86 -4.17
N THR A 17 29.61 -19.58 -4.17
CA THR A 17 30.95 -18.98 -4.14
C THR A 17 31.22 -18.16 -5.42
N ALA A 18 30.87 -18.70 -6.59
CA ALA A 18 31.08 -18.03 -7.87
C ALA A 18 30.27 -16.74 -7.99
N ILE A 19 29.00 -16.74 -7.55
CA ILE A 19 28.12 -15.57 -7.60
C ILE A 19 28.42 -14.54 -6.51
N ALA A 20 29.06 -14.96 -5.40
CA ALA A 20 29.53 -14.07 -4.34
C ALA A 20 30.89 -13.41 -4.67
N SER A 21 31.62 -13.92 -5.67
CA SER A 21 32.91 -13.38 -6.10
C SER A 21 32.78 -11.92 -6.56
N PRO A 22 33.74 -11.02 -6.20
CA PRO A 22 33.78 -9.65 -6.72
C PRO A 22 33.83 -9.57 -8.26
N ASP A 23 34.35 -10.60 -8.93
CA ASP A 23 34.45 -10.67 -10.39
C ASP A 23 33.18 -11.23 -11.07
N CYS A 24 32.11 -11.44 -10.31
CA CYS A 24 30.85 -11.94 -10.84
C CYS A 24 30.26 -10.96 -11.86
N ARG A 25 30.09 -11.42 -13.10
CA ARG A 25 29.49 -10.60 -14.16
C ARG A 25 27.98 -10.43 -13.96
N PRO A 26 27.40 -9.27 -14.28
CA PRO A 26 25.96 -9.02 -14.14
C PRO A 26 25.07 -10.07 -14.84
N GLU A 27 25.49 -10.56 -16.01
CA GLU A 27 24.72 -11.55 -16.78
C GLU A 27 24.71 -12.92 -16.10
N ALA A 28 25.82 -13.30 -15.47
CA ALA A 28 25.91 -14.54 -14.70
C ALA A 28 25.00 -14.47 -13.47
N MET A 29 25.01 -13.33 -12.76
CA MET A 29 24.11 -13.09 -11.63
C MET A 29 22.63 -13.15 -12.05
N ARG A 30 22.24 -12.51 -13.16
CA ARG A 30 20.86 -12.57 -13.66
C ARG A 30 20.43 -13.99 -14.00
N SER A 31 21.32 -14.76 -14.62
CA SER A 31 21.05 -16.15 -15.00
C SER A 31 20.90 -17.03 -13.77
N TYR A 32 21.80 -16.90 -12.80
CA TYR A 32 21.71 -17.57 -11.51
C TYR A 32 20.38 -17.30 -10.81
N LEU A 33 19.99 -16.03 -10.67
CA LEU A 33 18.74 -15.67 -9.99
C LEU A 33 17.50 -16.08 -10.80
N ASN A 34 17.56 -16.05 -12.14
CA ASN A 34 16.48 -16.55 -12.99
C ASN A 34 16.26 -18.05 -12.79
N THR A 35 17.34 -18.82 -12.69
CA THR A 35 17.26 -20.28 -12.47
C THR A 35 16.81 -20.59 -11.04
N ARG A 36 17.33 -19.88 -10.04
CA ARG A 36 17.04 -20.16 -8.62
C ARG A 36 15.70 -19.65 -8.11
N PHE A 37 15.31 -18.44 -8.50
CA PHE A 37 14.12 -17.74 -7.99
C PHE A 37 13.12 -17.37 -9.09
N GLY A 38 13.38 -17.77 -10.33
CA GLY A 38 12.54 -17.37 -11.46
C GLY A 38 12.80 -15.95 -11.95
N LYS A 39 12.20 -15.61 -13.10
CA LYS A 39 12.31 -14.29 -13.72
C LYS A 39 11.51 -13.21 -12.97
N LYS A 40 10.37 -13.58 -12.39
CA LYS A 40 9.55 -12.70 -11.55
C LYS A 40 10.00 -12.83 -10.10
N ARG A 41 10.95 -12.00 -9.69
CA ARG A 41 11.46 -11.97 -8.32
C ARG A 41 11.61 -10.55 -7.82
N VAL A 42 11.49 -10.37 -6.51
CA VAL A 42 11.79 -9.13 -5.79
C VAL A 42 12.54 -9.47 -4.51
N SER A 43 13.33 -8.54 -3.98
CA SER A 43 13.89 -8.69 -2.63
C SER A 43 12.87 -8.24 -1.60
N PHE A 44 12.82 -8.95 -0.47
CA PHE A 44 11.99 -8.56 0.66
C PHE A 44 12.30 -7.11 1.09
N ASP A 45 11.25 -6.30 1.22
CA ASP A 45 11.33 -4.89 1.60
C ASP A 45 10.68 -4.68 2.99
N PRO A 46 11.46 -4.55 4.07
CA PRO A 46 10.91 -4.33 5.41
C PRO A 46 10.27 -2.94 5.56
N SER A 47 10.60 -1.98 4.69
CA SER A 47 10.01 -0.64 4.72
C SER A 47 8.62 -0.58 4.05
N ASP A 48 8.24 -1.65 3.35
CA ASP A 48 6.93 -1.80 2.71
C ASP A 48 6.40 -3.24 2.85
N PRO A 49 5.95 -3.64 4.04
CA PRO A 49 5.48 -5.02 4.29
C PRO A 49 4.37 -5.46 3.32
N GLU A 50 3.43 -4.57 3.00
CA GLU A 50 2.32 -4.85 2.09
C GLU A 50 2.82 -5.06 0.64
N ALA A 51 3.81 -4.31 0.19
CA ALA A 51 4.40 -4.53 -1.14
C ALA A 51 4.92 -5.95 -1.33
N ASN A 52 5.45 -6.60 -0.28
CA ASN A 52 5.87 -8.00 -0.35
C ASN A 52 4.68 -8.93 -0.60
N LYS A 53 3.55 -8.69 0.06
CA LYS A 53 2.32 -9.49 -0.12
C LYS A 53 1.71 -9.25 -1.51
N LEU A 54 1.74 -8.01 -2.00
CA LEU A 54 1.35 -7.67 -3.38
C LEU A 54 2.24 -8.36 -4.41
N ALA A 55 3.55 -8.45 -4.17
CA ALA A 55 4.45 -9.18 -5.05
C ALA A 55 4.05 -10.66 -5.16
N VAL A 56 3.76 -11.31 -4.02
CA VAL A 56 3.29 -12.70 -3.99
C VAL A 56 1.97 -12.87 -4.74
N SER A 57 0.99 -11.98 -4.53
CA SER A 57 -0.31 -12.06 -5.21
C SER A 57 -0.21 -11.87 -6.73
N GLN A 58 0.83 -11.16 -7.21
CA GLN A 58 1.14 -10.97 -8.63
C GLN A 58 2.07 -12.06 -9.21
N GLY A 59 2.38 -13.11 -8.43
CA GLY A 59 3.18 -14.26 -8.84
C GLY A 59 4.69 -14.01 -8.86
N TYR A 60 5.18 -13.06 -8.06
CA TYR A 60 6.62 -12.89 -7.83
C TYR A 60 7.11 -13.77 -6.68
N THR A 61 8.33 -14.27 -6.80
CA THR A 61 9.08 -14.85 -5.70
C THR A 61 9.71 -13.75 -4.86
N VAL A 62 9.38 -13.70 -3.56
CA VAL A 62 10.00 -12.77 -2.60
C VAL A 62 11.24 -13.43 -2.01
N VAL A 63 12.42 -12.86 -2.29
CA VAL A 63 13.72 -13.37 -1.84
C VAL A 63 14.10 -12.70 -0.53
N HIS A 64 14.25 -13.49 0.54
CA HIS A 64 14.61 -13.01 1.88
C HIS A 64 16.13 -13.02 2.10
N GLY A 65 16.60 -12.17 3.03
CA GLY A 65 18.02 -11.95 3.28
C GLY A 65 18.86 -13.21 3.53
N SER A 66 18.29 -14.21 4.22
CA SER A 66 18.96 -15.48 4.52
C SER A 66 19.11 -16.42 3.32
N MET A 67 18.45 -16.13 2.19
CA MET A 67 18.45 -17.02 1.02
C MET A 67 19.71 -16.91 0.17
N MET A 68 20.56 -15.89 0.38
CA MET A 68 21.81 -15.69 -0.35
C MET A 68 22.90 -15.16 0.59
N SER A 69 24.16 -15.43 0.26
CA SER A 69 25.29 -14.87 0.99
C SER A 69 25.39 -13.34 0.88
N ALA A 70 26.16 -12.69 1.76
CA ALA A 70 26.34 -11.24 1.72
C ALA A 70 27.00 -10.75 0.40
N GLY A 71 27.96 -11.53 -0.13
CA GLY A 71 28.61 -11.24 -1.41
C GLY A 71 27.63 -11.36 -2.58
N ALA A 72 26.82 -12.42 -2.59
CA ALA A 72 25.74 -12.61 -3.56
C ALA A 72 24.77 -11.42 -3.59
N TRP A 73 24.32 -10.99 -2.41
CA TRP A 73 23.44 -9.84 -2.26
C TRP A 73 24.05 -8.54 -2.78
N LYS A 74 25.34 -8.31 -2.48
CA LYS A 74 26.07 -7.14 -2.99
C LYS A 74 26.05 -7.14 -4.52
N ASN A 75 26.41 -8.26 -5.14
CA ASN A 75 26.47 -8.39 -6.59
C ASN A 75 25.08 -8.32 -7.26
N ALA A 76 24.07 -8.93 -6.66
CA ALA A 76 22.68 -8.87 -7.15
C ALA A 76 22.15 -7.43 -7.19
N ARG A 77 22.43 -6.64 -6.15
CA ARG A 77 22.08 -5.20 -6.10
C ARG A 77 22.88 -4.39 -7.12
N SER A 78 24.20 -4.57 -7.19
CA SER A 78 25.06 -3.87 -8.16
C SER A 78 24.65 -4.15 -9.61
N ALA A 79 24.22 -5.37 -9.92
CA ALA A 79 23.77 -5.77 -11.25
C ALA A 79 22.32 -5.32 -11.57
N GLN A 80 21.63 -4.69 -10.60
CA GLN A 80 20.18 -4.41 -10.63
C GLN A 80 19.38 -5.66 -11.02
N ALA A 81 19.86 -6.84 -10.62
CA ALA A 81 19.26 -8.12 -10.99
C ALA A 81 18.09 -8.50 -10.07
N ILE A 82 17.86 -7.75 -9.00
CA ILE A 82 16.74 -7.87 -8.09
C ILE A 82 16.46 -6.50 -7.48
N LEU A 83 15.18 -6.10 -7.45
CA LEU A 83 14.74 -4.83 -6.88
C LEU A 83 13.87 -5.10 -5.63
N PRO A 84 13.84 -4.18 -4.66
CA PRO A 84 12.93 -4.26 -3.51
C PRO A 84 11.47 -4.33 -3.93
N ALA A 85 10.67 -5.11 -3.20
CA ALA A 85 9.23 -5.23 -3.45
C ALA A 85 8.55 -3.86 -3.49
N GLY A 86 8.90 -2.93 -2.59
CA GLY A 86 8.34 -1.57 -2.55
C GLY A 86 8.62 -0.72 -3.80
N GLN A 87 9.61 -1.08 -4.63
CA GLN A 87 9.88 -0.39 -5.90
C GLN A 87 9.14 -1.01 -7.08
N VAL A 88 8.84 -2.31 -7.02
CA VAL A 88 8.24 -3.07 -8.14
C VAL A 88 6.72 -3.17 -7.99
N THR A 89 6.26 -3.42 -6.77
CA THR A 89 4.85 -3.57 -6.40
C THR A 89 4.55 -2.69 -5.17
N PRO A 90 4.73 -1.37 -5.26
CA PRO A 90 4.53 -0.46 -4.13
C PRO A 90 3.13 -0.61 -3.54
N SER A 91 3.03 -0.58 -2.22
CA SER A 91 1.73 -0.44 -1.56
C SER A 91 1.10 0.91 -1.87
N ALA A 92 -0.22 0.99 -1.72
CA ALA A 92 -0.94 2.25 -1.84
C ALA A 92 -0.65 3.12 -0.61
N ARG A 93 0.52 3.77 -0.57
CA ARG A 93 0.86 4.69 0.53
C ARG A 93 0.00 5.94 0.43
N THR A 94 -0.77 6.18 1.47
CA THR A 94 -1.37 7.48 1.71
C THR A 94 -0.24 8.41 2.15
N TRP A 95 -0.07 9.53 1.43
CA TRP A 95 0.91 10.54 1.82
C TRP A 95 0.39 11.22 3.08
N THR A 96 0.83 10.76 4.25
CA THR A 96 0.47 11.37 5.54
C THR A 96 1.43 12.49 5.93
N GLY A 97 2.59 12.62 5.27
CA GLY A 97 3.68 13.49 5.74
C GLY A 97 4.28 13.05 7.08
N GLU A 98 3.71 12.02 7.72
CA GLU A 98 4.17 11.49 8.99
C GLU A 98 5.32 10.52 8.74
N GLY A 99 6.50 10.86 9.26
CA GLY A 99 7.71 10.04 9.18
C GLY A 99 8.85 10.60 8.32
N ASN A 100 8.65 11.73 7.64
CA ASN A 100 9.73 12.44 6.96
C ASN A 100 9.72 13.94 7.34
N PRO A 101 10.64 14.39 8.23
CA PRO A 101 10.71 15.79 8.64
C PRO A 101 11.05 16.76 7.48
N GLU A 102 11.58 16.24 6.37
CA GLU A 102 11.91 17.02 5.17
C GLU A 102 10.85 16.91 4.08
N ALA A 103 9.79 16.13 4.28
CA ALA A 103 8.68 16.08 3.36
C ALA A 103 8.07 17.48 3.24
N VAL A 104 7.98 18.00 2.01
CA VAL A 104 7.22 19.21 1.74
C VAL A 104 5.79 18.95 2.20
N ALA A 105 5.40 19.63 3.28
CA ALA A 105 4.08 19.49 3.86
C ALA A 105 3.07 19.79 2.76
N PHE A 106 2.15 18.85 2.55
CA PHE A 106 1.08 19.06 1.61
C PHE A 106 0.18 20.20 2.12
N ASP A 107 0.03 21.27 1.33
CA ASP A 107 -0.63 22.52 1.75
C ASP A 107 -1.84 22.94 0.88
N ASN A 108 -2.17 22.23 -0.21
CA ASN A 108 -3.38 22.50 -1.03
C ASN A 108 -4.67 22.00 -0.35
N TRP A 109 -4.86 22.39 0.90
CA TRP A 109 -6.08 22.18 1.65
C TRP A 109 -7.18 23.10 1.11
N ILE A 110 -8.39 22.55 1.00
CA ILE A 110 -9.57 23.34 0.68
C ILE A 110 -10.18 23.79 2.01
N PRO A 111 -10.09 25.10 2.36
CA PRO A 111 -10.61 25.59 3.63
C PRO A 111 -12.12 25.37 3.71
N GLU A 112 -12.64 25.18 4.93
CA GLU A 112 -14.07 24.92 5.15
C GLU A 112 -15.00 26.00 4.57
N SER A 113 -14.54 27.24 4.49
CA SER A 113 -15.27 28.34 3.85
C SER A 113 -15.52 28.12 2.35
N GLN A 114 -14.72 27.27 1.69
CA GLN A 114 -14.83 26.94 0.27
C GLN A 114 -15.46 25.57 0.02
N TRP A 115 -15.93 24.87 1.05
CA TRP A 115 -16.62 23.60 0.86
C TRP A 115 -17.93 23.79 0.13
N THR A 116 -18.10 23.05 -0.96
CA THR A 116 -19.39 22.91 -1.64
C THR A 116 -20.40 22.21 -0.74
N GLU A 117 -21.69 22.33 -1.04
CA GLU A 117 -22.75 21.63 -0.31
C GLU A 117 -22.52 20.12 -0.26
N GLY A 118 -22.10 19.53 -1.39
CA GLY A 118 -21.76 18.10 -1.47
C GLY A 118 -20.61 17.71 -0.54
N MET A 119 -19.55 18.53 -0.47
CA MET A 119 -18.43 18.29 0.46
C MET A 119 -18.88 18.35 1.92
N ARG A 120 -19.74 19.32 2.29
CA ARG A 120 -20.30 19.42 3.64
C ARG A 120 -21.15 18.20 3.98
N ALA A 121 -22.06 17.81 3.09
CA ALA A 121 -22.92 16.64 3.29
C ALA A 121 -22.12 15.35 3.46
N ILE A 122 -21.07 15.16 2.65
CA ILE A 122 -20.19 13.99 2.75
C ILE A 122 -19.38 14.04 4.06
N ALA A 123 -18.86 15.20 4.46
CA ALA A 123 -18.12 15.34 5.71
C ALA A 123 -19.00 15.04 6.94
N ASP A 124 -20.23 15.53 6.96
CA ASP A 124 -21.17 15.29 8.06
C ASP A 124 -21.59 13.82 8.10
N CYS A 125 -21.85 13.22 6.94
CA CYS A 125 -22.08 11.78 6.83
C CYS A 125 -20.90 10.97 7.37
N ALA A 126 -19.68 11.29 6.95
CA ALA A 126 -18.48 10.60 7.39
C ALA A 126 -18.29 10.67 8.92
N ARG A 127 -18.45 11.86 9.52
CA ARG A 127 -18.39 12.05 10.97
C ARG A 127 -19.44 11.21 11.70
N ARG A 128 -20.68 11.21 11.20
CA ARG A 128 -21.77 10.42 11.78
C ARG A 128 -21.50 8.93 11.69
N VAL A 129 -21.05 8.45 10.52
CA VAL A 129 -20.70 7.04 10.31
C VAL A 129 -19.58 6.64 11.25
N ALA A 130 -18.46 7.37 11.28
CA ALA A 130 -17.33 7.08 12.16
C ALA A 130 -17.75 7.03 13.64
N TYR A 131 -18.54 8.00 14.10
CA TYR A 131 -19.06 8.00 15.47
C TYR A 131 -19.94 6.78 15.76
N LYS A 132 -20.87 6.45 14.85
CA LYS A 132 -21.80 5.33 15.04
C LYS A 132 -21.13 3.95 14.94
N VAL A 133 -20.14 3.78 14.07
CA VAL A 133 -19.54 2.47 13.77
C VAL A 133 -18.25 2.20 14.53
N LEU A 134 -17.45 3.24 14.81
CA LEU A 134 -16.17 3.15 15.53
C LEU A 134 -16.23 3.75 16.94
N SER A 135 -17.31 4.45 17.31
CA SER A 135 -17.37 5.26 18.53
C SER A 135 -16.28 6.34 18.57
N ARG A 136 -15.90 6.87 17.41
CA ARG A 136 -14.79 7.83 17.26
C ARG A 136 -15.24 9.14 16.62
N THR A 137 -14.77 10.25 17.18
CA THR A 137 -14.87 11.56 16.54
C THR A 137 -13.69 11.73 15.60
N ILE A 138 -13.97 12.06 14.34
CA ILE A 138 -12.96 12.22 13.29
C ILE A 138 -12.89 13.66 12.79
N THR A 139 -11.75 14.03 12.24
CA THR A 139 -11.58 15.31 11.53
C THR A 139 -11.62 15.06 10.03
N VAL A 140 -12.60 15.63 9.34
CA VAL A 140 -12.69 15.53 7.87
C VAL A 140 -11.98 16.71 7.23
N LYS A 141 -11.09 16.44 6.26
CA LYS A 141 -10.37 17.45 5.48
C LYS A 141 -10.53 17.15 3.99
N PHE A 142 -10.42 18.19 3.16
CA PHE A 142 -10.39 18.04 1.71
C PHE A 142 -9.13 18.67 1.12
N CYS A 143 -8.58 18.01 0.11
CA CYS A 143 -7.44 18.47 -0.64
C CYS A 143 -7.69 18.42 -2.14
N ALA A 144 -6.88 19.14 -2.92
CA ALA A 144 -6.85 19.00 -4.38
C ALA A 144 -5.40 18.93 -4.84
N THR A 145 -4.88 17.72 -5.00
CA THR A 145 -3.45 17.53 -5.28
C THR A 145 -3.13 16.25 -6.03
N PRO A 146 -2.15 16.26 -6.94
CA PRO A 146 -1.63 15.02 -7.53
C PRO A 146 -0.80 14.21 -6.54
N HIS A 147 -0.23 14.83 -5.50
CA HIS A 147 0.68 14.21 -4.53
C HIS A 147 -0.01 13.21 -3.59
N HIS A 148 -1.29 13.42 -3.29
CA HIS A 148 -2.10 12.42 -2.58
C HIS A 148 -2.64 11.41 -3.59
N LEU A 149 -2.02 10.23 -3.66
CA LEU A 149 -2.30 9.23 -4.69
C LEU A 149 -3.68 8.59 -4.55
N GLY A 150 -4.14 8.37 -3.32
CA GLY A 150 -5.46 7.81 -3.01
C GLY A 150 -6.62 8.77 -3.27
N LYS A 151 -7.83 8.20 -3.39
CA LYS A 151 -9.09 8.97 -3.42
C LYS A 151 -9.40 9.59 -2.06
N ALA A 152 -9.08 8.87 -0.99
CA ALA A 152 -9.06 9.35 0.37
C ALA A 152 -7.94 8.66 1.16
N SER A 153 -7.76 9.09 2.40
CA SER A 153 -6.90 8.45 3.39
C SER A 153 -7.47 8.61 4.78
N TYR A 154 -7.26 7.61 5.63
CA TYR A 154 -7.56 7.67 7.05
C TYR A 154 -6.28 7.52 7.88
N GLY A 155 -6.02 8.49 8.75
CA GLY A 155 -4.83 8.55 9.60
C GLY A 155 -5.08 8.05 11.04
N PRO A 156 -4.02 7.67 11.77
CA PRO A 156 -4.12 7.15 13.14
C PRO A 156 -4.67 8.18 14.14
N GLY A 157 -4.55 9.48 13.85
CA GLY A 157 -5.16 10.57 14.63
C GLY A 157 -6.67 10.69 14.44
N GLY A 158 -7.26 9.99 13.47
CA GLY A 158 -8.67 10.10 13.12
C GLY A 158 -8.93 11.19 12.07
N GLU A 159 -7.93 11.57 11.29
CA GLU A 159 -8.08 12.41 10.11
C GLU A 159 -8.58 11.58 8.93
N LEU A 160 -9.72 11.96 8.36
CA LEU A 160 -10.20 11.45 7.10
C LEU A 160 -10.04 12.52 6.02
N ILE A 161 -9.14 12.29 5.07
CA ILE A 161 -8.78 13.25 4.03
C ILE A 161 -9.34 12.78 2.69
N PHE A 162 -10.16 13.58 2.03
CA PHE A 162 -10.65 13.29 0.67
C PHE A 162 -9.90 14.13 -0.37
N ASN A 163 -9.46 13.49 -1.46
CA ASN A 163 -8.80 14.17 -2.56
C ASN A 163 -9.77 14.52 -3.68
N LYS A 164 -10.18 15.79 -3.73
CA LYS A 164 -11.09 16.34 -4.74
C LYS A 164 -10.57 16.17 -6.16
N LEU A 165 -9.25 16.25 -6.37
CA LEU A 165 -8.66 16.06 -7.70
C LEU A 165 -8.89 14.64 -8.24
N ARG A 166 -8.83 13.63 -7.36
CA ARG A 166 -8.99 12.21 -7.72
C ARG A 166 -10.44 11.76 -7.77
N LEU A 167 -11.27 12.29 -6.87
CA LEU A 167 -12.71 11.99 -6.82
C LEU A 167 -13.49 12.71 -7.92
N GLY A 168 -13.05 13.92 -8.31
CA GLY A 168 -13.70 14.74 -9.31
C GLY A 168 -14.91 15.51 -8.77
N ALA A 169 -15.25 16.64 -9.39
CA ALA A 169 -16.31 17.53 -8.92
C ALA A 169 -17.70 16.87 -8.93
N GLU A 170 -17.99 16.05 -9.94
CA GLU A 170 -19.28 15.36 -10.06
C GLU A 170 -19.53 14.35 -8.94
N TRP A 171 -18.48 13.73 -8.37
CA TRP A 171 -18.63 12.82 -7.23
C TRP A 171 -19.22 13.54 -6.01
N PHE A 172 -18.73 14.74 -5.71
CA PHE A 172 -19.28 15.57 -4.61
C PHE A 172 -20.67 16.09 -4.94
N LYS A 173 -20.91 16.53 -6.17
CA LYS A 173 -22.21 17.06 -6.61
C LYS A 173 -23.32 16.03 -6.51
N ARG A 174 -23.02 14.74 -6.73
CA ARG A 174 -23.96 13.63 -6.58
C ARG A 174 -24.34 13.34 -5.12
N GLY A 175 -23.61 13.90 -4.15
CA GLY A 175 -23.89 13.80 -2.72
C GLY A 175 -23.61 12.44 -2.11
N VAL A 176 -24.23 12.17 -0.96
CA VAL A 176 -24.06 10.93 -0.20
C VAL A 176 -24.77 9.77 -0.90
N ARG A 177 -23.99 8.89 -1.54
CA ARG A 177 -24.45 7.71 -2.29
C ARG A 177 -23.63 6.48 -1.92
N GLU A 178 -23.96 5.35 -2.54
CA GLU A 178 -23.26 4.07 -2.36
C GLU A 178 -21.74 4.22 -2.47
N GLU A 179 -21.23 4.98 -3.44
CA GLU A 179 -19.78 5.14 -3.63
C GLU A 179 -19.11 5.89 -2.47
N VAL A 180 -19.85 6.75 -1.76
CA VAL A 180 -19.37 7.39 -0.53
C VAL A 180 -19.26 6.36 0.57
N PHE A 181 -20.27 5.53 0.78
CA PHE A 181 -20.24 4.50 1.82
C PHE A 181 -19.19 3.43 1.56
N GLN A 182 -19.00 3.00 0.30
CA GLN A 182 -17.93 2.09 -0.07
C GLN A 182 -16.56 2.66 0.31
N LEU A 183 -16.32 3.95 0.00
CA LEU A 183 -15.07 4.62 0.36
C LEU A 183 -14.95 4.78 1.88
N LEU A 184 -16.01 5.16 2.59
CA LEU A 184 -15.98 5.26 4.06
C LEU A 184 -15.67 3.93 4.73
N ILE A 185 -16.26 2.82 4.27
CA ILE A 185 -15.97 1.48 4.81
C ILE A 185 -14.50 1.14 4.59
N HIS A 186 -13.97 1.42 3.40
CA HIS A 186 -12.56 1.20 3.05
C HIS A 186 -11.61 2.00 3.96
N GLU A 187 -11.82 3.31 4.04
CA GLU A 187 -10.94 4.20 4.78
C GLU A 187 -11.03 3.95 6.31
N LEU A 188 -12.23 3.78 6.85
CA LEU A 188 -12.42 3.54 8.29
C LEU A 188 -11.94 2.16 8.75
N ALA A 189 -11.81 1.17 7.83
CA ALA A 189 -11.19 -0.12 8.17
C ALA A 189 -9.71 0.03 8.56
N HIS A 190 -9.05 1.11 8.13
CA HIS A 190 -7.68 1.42 8.56
C HIS A 190 -7.55 1.80 10.05
N GLU A 191 -8.65 2.01 10.77
CA GLU A 191 -8.64 2.06 12.24
C GLU A 191 -8.13 0.73 12.84
N PHE A 192 -8.34 -0.39 12.15
CA PHE A 192 -8.02 -1.73 12.67
C PHE A 192 -6.78 -2.35 12.02
N SER A 193 -6.51 -2.04 10.75
CA SER A 193 -5.35 -2.60 10.04
C SER A 193 -4.89 -1.69 8.90
N SER A 194 -3.59 -1.42 8.83
CA SER A 194 -2.98 -0.69 7.71
C SER A 194 -2.70 -1.56 6.49
N ASP A 195 -2.81 -2.89 6.62
CA ASP A 195 -2.42 -3.84 5.57
C ASP A 195 -3.66 -4.39 4.84
N HIS A 196 -3.85 -3.93 3.61
CA HIS A 196 -5.00 -4.30 2.77
C HIS A 196 -5.12 -5.80 2.49
N LEU A 197 -4.02 -6.56 2.64
CA LEU A 197 -3.95 -7.99 2.36
C LEU A 197 -4.01 -8.84 3.64
N SER A 198 -4.34 -8.23 4.78
CA SER A 198 -4.54 -8.93 6.05
C SER A 198 -5.98 -9.42 6.23
N SER A 199 -6.15 -10.52 6.97
CA SER A 199 -7.46 -10.97 7.46
C SER A 199 -8.14 -9.88 8.30
N ASP A 200 -7.37 -9.18 9.12
CA ASP A 200 -7.86 -8.14 10.03
C ASP A 200 -8.50 -6.98 9.27
N TYR A 201 -7.89 -6.57 8.15
CA TYR A 201 -8.47 -5.55 7.28
C TYR A 201 -9.78 -6.03 6.64
N HIS A 202 -9.79 -7.25 6.10
CA HIS A 202 -11.00 -7.84 5.54
C HIS A 202 -12.13 -7.97 6.58
N GLU A 203 -11.82 -8.46 7.79
CA GLU A 203 -12.77 -8.54 8.90
C GLU A 203 -13.29 -7.17 9.32
N ALA A 204 -12.42 -6.14 9.32
CA ALA A 204 -12.82 -4.77 9.59
C ALA A 204 -13.85 -4.25 8.57
N LEU A 205 -13.63 -4.48 7.27
CA LEU A 205 -14.61 -4.14 6.23
C LEU A 205 -15.96 -4.81 6.49
N CYS A 206 -15.96 -6.12 6.77
CA CYS A 206 -17.18 -6.88 7.08
C CYS A 206 -17.88 -6.35 8.33
N ARG A 207 -17.12 -6.08 9.40
CA ARG A 207 -17.65 -5.57 10.68
C ARG A 207 -18.30 -4.21 10.50
N ILE A 208 -17.63 -3.29 9.81
CA ILE A 208 -18.17 -1.95 9.56
C ILE A 208 -19.43 -2.05 8.70
N GLY A 209 -19.40 -2.79 7.59
CA GLY A 209 -20.57 -2.98 6.73
C GLY A 209 -21.77 -3.57 7.47
N ALA A 210 -21.55 -4.63 8.27
CA ALA A 210 -22.60 -5.26 9.07
C ALA A 210 -23.19 -4.31 10.13
N ARG A 211 -22.33 -3.53 10.81
CA ARG A 211 -22.77 -2.55 11.81
C ARG A 211 -23.57 -1.42 11.15
N MET A 212 -23.14 -0.94 9.98
CA MET A 212 -23.88 0.07 9.22
C MET A 212 -25.28 -0.43 8.83
N PHE A 213 -25.37 -1.65 8.29
CA PHE A 213 -26.66 -2.25 7.92
C PHE A 213 -27.58 -2.40 9.13
N THR A 214 -27.06 -2.85 10.26
CA THR A 214 -27.82 -3.05 11.50
C THR A 214 -28.42 -1.74 12.01
N LEU A 215 -27.59 -0.70 12.11
CA LEU A 215 -28.02 0.64 12.53
C LEU A 215 -29.04 1.26 11.56
N ALA A 216 -28.86 1.06 10.25
CA ALA A 216 -29.81 1.53 9.25
C ALA A 216 -31.19 0.85 9.41
N ARG A 217 -31.20 -0.47 9.66
CA ARG A 217 -32.43 -1.21 9.98
C ARG A 217 -33.13 -0.73 11.25
N GLN A 218 -32.38 -0.15 12.18
CA GLN A 218 -32.90 0.39 13.44
C GLN A 218 -33.33 1.86 13.33
N GLY A 219 -33.15 2.50 12.17
CA GLY A 219 -33.45 3.93 11.99
C GLY A 219 -32.45 4.86 12.69
N GLU A 220 -31.22 4.40 12.93
CA GLU A 220 -30.18 5.17 13.61
C GLU A 220 -29.29 6.01 12.67
N PHE A 221 -29.55 5.94 11.37
CA PHE A 221 -28.96 6.76 10.30
C PHE A 221 -29.94 7.76 9.70
#